data_AF-A0A6N9PNV1-F1
#
_entry.id   AF-A0A6N9PNV1-F1
#
_cell.length_a   1.000
_cell.length_b   1.000
_cell.length_c   1.000
_cell.angle_alpha   90.00
_cell.angle_beta   90.00
_cell.angle_gamma   90.00
#
_symmetry.space_group_name_H-M   'P 1'
#
loop_
_entity.id
_entity.type
_entity.pdbx_description
1 polymer ?
#
loop_
_entity_poly.entity_id
_entity_poly.type
_entity_poly.pdbx_seq_one_letter_code
_entity_poly.pdbx_strand_id
1 'polypeptide(L)'
;MFYKDRGEEVSRMENRLRELRKKRRLTQVGLQMQTGIEQTLISKYERGERVPPTETLMVLAKFFGTTMDYIMCLTDNPQRPPPLGREPAPDKEKPGASKFSKST
;
A
#
# COMPACT_ATOMS: atom_id res chain seq x y z
N MET A 1 23.02 -7.70 -5.41
CA MET A 1 22.78 -9.06 -5.93
C MET A 1 21.60 -9.67 -5.16
N PHE A 2 20.37 -9.40 -5.59
CA PHE A 2 19.11 -10.02 -5.14
C PHE A 2 18.16 -9.70 -6.32
N TYR A 3 17.61 -10.61 -7.12
CA TYR A 3 17.00 -11.90 -6.83
C TYR A 3 17.21 -12.82 -8.04
N LYS A 4 18.00 -13.87 -7.87
CA LYS A 4 17.99 -15.07 -8.72
C LYS A 4 18.27 -16.24 -7.79
N ASP A 5 17.22 -16.69 -7.10
CA ASP A 5 16.95 -18.11 -6.87
C ASP A 5 15.73 -18.28 -5.98
N ARG A 6 14.63 -18.68 -6.61
CA ARG A 6 13.60 -19.58 -6.09
C ARG A 6 12.69 -19.88 -7.27
N GLY A 7 13.17 -20.76 -8.16
CA GLY A 7 12.28 -21.53 -9.01
C GLY A 7 11.39 -22.43 -8.15
N GLU A 8 10.22 -22.78 -8.69
CA GLU A 8 9.24 -23.72 -8.12
C GLU A 8 8.26 -23.14 -7.07
N GLU A 9 7.47 -22.12 -7.46
CA GLU A 9 6.01 -21.95 -7.23
C GLU A 9 5.58 -20.48 -7.51
N VAL A 10 5.76 -19.99 -8.74
CA VAL A 10 5.11 -18.72 -9.15
C VAL A 10 3.72 -19.04 -9.70
N SER A 11 2.87 -19.63 -8.85
CA SER A 11 1.45 -19.78 -9.13
C SER A 11 0.85 -18.38 -9.26
N ARG A 12 0.63 -17.92 -10.50
CA ARG A 12 -0.13 -16.69 -10.86
C ARG A 12 -0.03 -15.57 -9.82
N MET A 13 1.20 -15.08 -9.58
CA MET A 13 1.49 -14.14 -8.50
C MET A 13 0.48 -12.98 -8.47
N GLU A 14 -0.21 -12.87 -7.34
CA GLU A 14 -1.18 -11.81 -7.07
C GLU A 14 -0.47 -10.45 -7.19
N ASN A 15 -0.92 -9.64 -8.14
CA ASN A 15 -0.36 -8.33 -8.40
C ASN A 15 -1.42 -7.29 -8.06
N ARG A 16 -1.21 -6.56 -6.95
CA ARG A 16 -2.20 -5.61 -6.44
C ARG A 16 -2.53 -4.51 -7.44
N LEU A 17 -1.55 -4.06 -8.23
CA LEU A 17 -1.78 -3.10 -9.31
C LEU A 17 -2.78 -3.64 -10.34
N ARG A 18 -2.60 -4.90 -10.79
CA ARG A 18 -3.53 -5.55 -11.72
C ARG A 18 -4.93 -5.68 -11.13
N GLU A 19 -5.04 -6.05 -9.87
CA GLU A 19 -6.32 -6.15 -9.17
C GLU A 19 -7.03 -4.81 -9.06
N LEU A 20 -6.32 -3.78 -8.61
CA LEU A 20 -6.84 -2.42 -8.47
C LEU A 20 -7.36 -1.90 -9.82
N ARG A 21 -6.59 -2.10 -10.89
CA ARG A 21 -7.01 -1.72 -12.24
C ARG A 21 -8.27 -2.45 -12.68
N LYS A 22 -8.35 -3.78 -12.48
CA LYS A 22 -9.51 -4.59 -12.83
C LYS A 22 -10.75 -4.24 -11.98
N LYS A 23 -10.59 -3.95 -10.68
CA LYS A 23 -11.66 -3.48 -9.80
C LYS A 23 -12.30 -2.18 -10.32
N ARG A 24 -11.49 -1.30 -10.93
CA ARG A 24 -11.96 -0.10 -11.64
C ARG A 24 -12.43 -0.34 -13.09
N ARG A 25 -12.47 -1.60 -13.55
CA ARG A 25 -12.86 -1.99 -14.92
C ARG A 25 -12.03 -1.33 -16.03
N LEU A 26 -10.77 -0.99 -15.75
CA LEU A 26 -9.89 -0.35 -16.71
C LEU A 26 -9.09 -1.36 -17.51
N THR A 27 -8.90 -1.11 -18.81
CA THR A 27 -7.84 -1.76 -19.60
C THR A 27 -6.48 -1.16 -19.22
N GLN A 28 -5.36 -1.79 -19.60
CA GLN A 28 -4.04 -1.19 -19.34
C GLN A 28 -3.87 0.15 -20.08
N VAL A 29 -4.39 0.26 -21.31
CA VAL A 29 -4.48 1.53 -22.05
C VAL A 29 -5.37 2.52 -21.30
N GLY A 30 -6.50 2.09 -20.75
CA GLY A 30 -7.36 2.94 -19.93
C GLY A 30 -6.65 3.49 -18.70
N LEU A 31 -5.83 2.68 -18.03
CA LEU A 31 -5.01 3.16 -16.91
C LEU A 31 -3.92 4.15 -17.38
N GLN A 32 -3.30 3.93 -18.55
CA GLN A 32 -2.39 4.91 -19.16
C GLN A 32 -3.08 6.26 -19.37
N MET A 33 -4.26 6.27 -19.97
CA MET A 33 -5.00 7.52 -20.23
C MET A 33 -5.33 8.30 -18.95
N GLN A 34 -5.48 7.60 -17.81
CA GLN A 34 -5.82 8.22 -16.52
C GLN A 34 -4.60 8.65 -15.70
N THR A 35 -3.44 8.01 -15.91
CA THR A 35 -2.25 8.20 -15.05
C THR A 35 -1.04 8.77 -15.78
N GLY A 36 -1.05 8.78 -17.12
CA GLY A 36 0.10 9.11 -17.95
C GLY A 36 1.21 8.04 -17.98
N ILE A 37 1.03 6.91 -17.29
CA ILE A 37 2.01 5.83 -17.28
C ILE A 37 1.83 4.97 -18.53
N GLU A 38 2.89 4.79 -19.31
CA GLU A 38 2.87 3.98 -20.54
C GLU A 38 2.31 2.57 -20.30
N GLN A 39 1.41 2.12 -21.18
CA GLN A 39 0.76 0.80 -21.10
C GLN A 39 1.79 -0.32 -21.06
N THR A 40 2.90 -0.18 -21.78
CA THR A 40 3.98 -1.18 -21.80
C THR A 40 4.66 -1.31 -20.43
N LEU A 41 4.80 -0.20 -19.69
CA LEU A 41 5.31 -0.20 -18.32
C LEU A 41 4.28 -0.82 -17.37
N ILE A 42 3.01 -0.43 -17.47
CA ILE A 42 1.92 -1.05 -16.68
C ILE A 42 1.94 -2.57 -16.88
N SER A 43 2.06 -3.05 -18.11
CA SER A 43 2.14 -4.49 -18.41
C SER A 43 3.34 -5.17 -17.75
N LYS A 44 4.53 -4.54 -17.79
CA LYS A 44 5.74 -5.06 -17.12
C LYS A 44 5.57 -5.10 -15.59
N TYR A 45 4.97 -4.07 -15.01
CA TYR A 45 4.68 -4.01 -13.57
C TYR A 45 3.69 -5.09 -13.15
N GLU A 46 2.60 -5.28 -13.91
CA GLU A 46 1.57 -6.26 -13.61
C GLU A 46 2.03 -7.71 -13.76
N ARG A 47 3.06 -7.94 -14.58
CA ARG A 47 3.71 -9.25 -14.74
C ARG A 47 4.88 -9.47 -13.78
N GLY A 48 5.24 -8.46 -12.97
CA GLY A 48 6.38 -8.52 -12.06
C GLY A 48 7.75 -8.49 -12.76
N GLU A 49 7.79 -8.20 -14.06
CA GLU A 49 9.05 -8.10 -14.83
C GLU A 49 9.83 -6.84 -14.46
N ARG A 50 9.15 -5.82 -13.93
CA ARG A 50 9.77 -4.58 -13.47
C ARG A 50 9.08 -4.11 -12.19
N VAL A 51 9.85 -3.51 -11.30
CA VAL A 51 9.34 -2.81 -10.13
C VAL A 51 9.02 -1.35 -10.53
N PRO A 52 7.83 -0.80 -10.20
CA PRO A 52 7.55 0.61 -10.45
C PRO A 52 8.48 1.50 -9.62
N PRO A 53 9.08 2.56 -10.19
CA PRO A 53 9.84 3.54 -9.42
C PRO A 53 8.93 4.33 -8.48
N THR A 54 9.51 5.01 -7.50
CA THR A 54 8.79 5.75 -6.45
C THR A 54 7.81 6.76 -7.02
N GLU A 55 8.18 7.48 -8.08
CA GLU A 55 7.31 8.47 -8.74
C GLU A 55 6.06 7.81 -9.33
N THR A 56 6.22 6.66 -9.98
CA THR A 56 5.11 5.87 -10.49
C THR A 56 4.24 5.35 -9.35
N LEU A 57 4.83 4.86 -8.26
CA LEU A 57 4.08 4.41 -7.08
C LEU A 57 3.29 5.56 -6.45
N MET A 58 3.84 6.78 -6.37
CA MET A 58 3.12 7.98 -5.92
C MET A 58 1.89 8.26 -6.77
N VAL A 59 2.03 8.22 -8.10
CA VAL A 59 0.92 8.46 -9.03
C VAL A 59 -0.16 7.40 -8.87
N LEU A 60 0.24 6.12 -8.83
CA LEU A 60 -0.70 5.00 -8.69
C LEU A 60 -1.41 5.03 -7.32
N ALA A 61 -0.69 5.31 -6.23
CA ALA A 61 -1.24 5.43 -4.89
C ALA A 61 -2.31 6.52 -4.83
N LYS A 62 -2.00 7.72 -5.35
CA LYS A 62 -2.95 8.83 -5.44
C LYS A 62 -4.16 8.47 -6.31
N PHE A 63 -3.93 7.90 -7.50
CA PHE A 63 -5.00 7.53 -8.42
C PHE A 63 -5.97 6.51 -7.80
N PHE A 64 -5.44 5.45 -7.20
CA PHE A 64 -6.24 4.38 -6.60
C PHE A 64 -6.79 4.73 -5.21
N GLY A 65 -6.29 5.79 -4.58
CA GLY A 65 -6.67 6.18 -3.22
C GLY A 65 -6.16 5.17 -2.19
N THR A 66 -4.89 4.76 -2.32
CA THR A 66 -4.25 3.74 -1.46
C THR A 66 -2.78 4.09 -1.19
N THR A 67 -2.03 3.23 -0.52
CA THR A 67 -0.60 3.42 -0.22
C THR A 67 0.30 2.67 -1.21
N MET A 68 1.56 3.10 -1.31
CA MET A 68 2.57 2.40 -2.10
C MET A 68 2.81 0.98 -1.55
N ASP A 69 2.82 0.84 -0.22
CA ASP A 69 2.98 -0.43 0.47
C ASP A 69 1.91 -1.43 0.05
N TYR A 70 0.66 -0.98 -0.06
CA TYR A 70 -0.43 -1.83 -0.53
C TYR A 70 -0.24 -2.26 -1.98
N ILE A 71 0.13 -1.32 -2.87
CA ILE A 71 0.40 -1.62 -4.29
C ILE A 71 1.55 -2.64 -4.44
N MET A 72 2.56 -2.53 -3.57
CA MET A 72 3.74 -3.40 -3.54
C MET A 72 3.53 -4.69 -2.74
N CYS A 73 2.30 -4.99 -2.31
CA CYS A 73 1.94 -6.16 -1.49
C CYS A 73 2.71 -6.27 -0.16
N LEU A 74 3.16 -5.15 0.42
CA LEU A 74 3.81 -5.08 1.73
C LEU A 74 2.80 -5.04 2.90
N THR A 75 1.52 -4.80 2.59
CA THR A 75 0.42 -4.81 3.56
C THR A 75 -0.90 -5.15 2.87
N ASP A 76 -1.83 -5.75 3.61
CA ASP A 76 -3.22 -5.92 3.16
C ASP A 76 -4.12 -4.74 3.51
N ASN A 77 -3.62 -3.76 4.26
CA ASN A 77 -4.37 -2.55 4.60
C ASN A 77 -4.12 -1.45 3.56
N PRO A 78 -5.10 -1.09 2.70
CA PRO A 78 -4.92 -0.10 1.64
C PRO A 78 -4.75 1.34 2.16
N GLN A 79 -5.04 1.60 3.43
CA GLN A 79 -5.06 2.94 4.02
C GLN A 79 -4.09 3.13 5.17
N ARG A 80 -3.22 2.16 5.49
CA ARG A 80 -2.34 2.26 6.66
C ARG A 80 -1.42 3.48 6.52
N PRO A 81 -1.60 4.58 7.29
CA PRO A 81 -0.52 5.53 7.43
C PRO A 81 0.62 4.82 8.19
N PRO A 82 1.90 5.11 7.90
CA PRO A 82 2.98 4.61 8.72
C PRO A 82 2.69 4.98 10.18
N PRO A 83 2.92 4.10 11.18
CA PRO A 83 2.95 4.55 12.56
C PRO A 83 4.07 5.59 12.66
N LEU A 84 3.69 6.86 12.68
CA LEU A 84 4.60 8.00 12.87
C LEU A 84 4.97 8.04 14.35
N GLY A 85 5.86 7.12 14.74
CA GLY A 85 6.26 6.92 16.12
C GLY A 85 5.18 6.20 16.94
N ARG A 86 5.61 5.52 18.01
CA ARG A 86 4.77 4.84 19.01
C ARG A 86 3.49 5.65 19.31
N GLU A 87 2.31 5.12 19.01
CA GLU A 87 1.16 5.46 19.84
C GLU A 87 1.42 4.82 21.22
N PRO A 88 1.28 5.54 22.35
CA PRO A 88 1.24 4.86 23.63
C PRO A 88 0.11 3.82 23.55
N ALA A 89 0.40 2.63 24.07
CA ALA A 89 -0.58 1.56 24.22
C ALA A 89 -1.92 2.14 24.74
N PRO A 90 -3.07 1.61 24.31
CA PRO A 90 -4.37 2.14 24.72
C PRO A 90 -4.36 2.30 26.24
N ASP A 91 -4.64 3.53 26.70
CA ASP A 91 -4.70 3.88 28.12
C ASP A 91 -5.44 2.77 28.87
N LYS A 92 -4.69 1.90 29.55
CA LYS A 92 -5.29 1.12 30.63
C LYS A 92 -5.66 2.15 31.67
N GLU A 93 -6.97 2.34 31.85
CA GLU A 93 -7.61 3.21 32.84
C GLU A 93 -6.67 3.50 33.99
N LYS A 94 -6.27 4.77 34.14
CA LYS A 94 -5.62 5.20 35.38
C LYS A 94 -6.63 4.94 36.51
N PRO A 95 -6.37 4.04 37.47
CA PRO A 95 -7.21 3.97 38.64
C PRO A 95 -6.91 5.22 39.48
N GLY A 96 -7.96 5.92 39.90
CA GLY A 96 -7.87 6.88 40.99
C GLY A 96 -7.94 8.34 40.58
N ALA A 97 -9.11 8.81 40.16
CA ALA A 97 -9.54 10.14 40.52
C ALA A 97 -9.75 10.19 42.05
N SER A 98 -8.69 10.45 42.82
CA SER A 98 -8.83 10.80 44.24
C SER A 98 -9.34 12.23 44.32
N LYS A 99 -10.61 12.33 44.69
CA LYS A 99 -11.30 13.59 44.97
C LYS A 99 -10.87 14.13 46.34
N PHE A 100 -11.03 15.45 46.49
CA PHE A 100 -11.21 16.18 47.76
C PHE A 100 -10.00 16.37 48.69
N SER A 101 -9.48 17.59 48.80
CA SER A 101 -9.96 18.58 49.78
C SER A 101 -9.03 19.81 49.81
N LYS A 102 -9.62 21.01 49.77
CA LYS A 102 -9.00 22.24 50.30
C LYS A 102 -9.84 22.67 51.49
N SER A 103 -9.31 22.48 52.68
CA SER A 103 -9.70 23.04 53.99
C SER A 103 -8.44 22.86 54.85
N THR A 104 -7.81 23.82 55.51
CA THR A 104 -8.17 25.11 56.09
C THR A 104 -6.90 25.95 56.14
#